data_AF-A0A3C0SQF3-F1
#
_entry.id   AF-A0A3C0SQF3-F1
#
_cell.length_a   1.000
_cell.length_b   1.000
_cell.length_c   1.000
_cell.angle_alpha   90.00
_cell.angle_beta   90.00
_cell.angle_gamma   90.00
#
_symmetry.space_group_name_H-M   'P 1'
#
loop_
_entity.id
_entity.type
_entity.pdbx_description
1 polymer ?
#
loop_
_entity_poly.entity_id
_entity_poly.type
_entity_poly.pdbx_seq_one_letter_code
_entity_poly.pdbx_strand_id
1 'polypeptide(L)'
;MSIKDAFIHTFKTADNYYIYDVNSNSIISTSEDVYNCLKNKAKINEKDISVDTLEKLNVLRENGFLSSKRMKTIEHPATELMPFYIKNRMNVF
;
A
#
# COMPACT_ATOMS: atom_id res chain seq x y z
N MET A 1 -11.47 6.80 3.32
CA MET A 1 -10.17 6.38 3.89
C MET A 1 -9.22 7.57 3.79
N SER A 2 -8.64 8.06 4.90
CA SER A 2 -7.84 9.30 4.89
C SER A 2 -6.42 9.04 4.38
N ILE A 3 -5.93 9.85 3.43
CA ILE A 3 -4.54 9.80 2.94
C ILE A 3 -3.50 9.93 4.07
N LYS A 4 -3.87 10.61 5.17
CA LYS A 4 -2.99 10.86 6.32
C LYS A 4 -2.52 9.56 6.98
N ASP A 5 -3.38 8.55 7.00
CA ASP A 5 -3.15 7.30 7.72
C ASP A 5 -2.50 6.22 6.84
N ALA A 6 -2.27 6.51 5.56
CA ALA A 6 -1.65 5.58 4.61
C ALA A 6 -0.24 5.20 5.07
N PHE A 7 0.05 3.89 5.15
CA PHE A 7 1.36 3.42 5.60
C PHE A 7 2.32 3.28 4.41
N ILE A 8 2.96 4.39 4.07
CA ILE A 8 3.80 4.53 2.88
C ILE A 8 5.09 5.29 3.19
N HIS A 9 6.11 5.06 2.35
CA HIS A 9 7.35 5.82 2.29
C HIS A 9 7.53 6.41 0.89
N THR A 10 7.84 7.71 0.80
CA THR A 10 8.10 8.36 -0.50
C THR A 10 9.61 8.51 -0.70
N PHE A 11 10.08 8.23 -1.91
CA PHE A 11 11.48 8.42 -2.29
C PHE A 11 11.57 8.83 -3.77
N LYS A 12 12.74 9.32 -4.20
CA LYS A 12 12.98 9.70 -5.59
C LYS A 12 14.36 9.24 -6.03
N THR A 13 14.50 8.99 -7.32
CA THR A 13 15.78 8.78 -7.99
C THR A 13 16.11 10.00 -8.85
N ALA A 14 17.16 9.92 -9.67
CA ALA A 14 17.51 11.00 -10.59
C ALA A 14 16.40 11.29 -11.62
N ASP A 15 15.66 10.24 -12.03
CA ASP A 15 14.75 10.33 -13.17
C ASP A 15 13.26 10.34 -12.77
N ASN A 16 12.91 9.86 -11.58
CA ASN A 16 11.51 9.63 -11.22
C ASN A 16 11.18 9.69 -9.72
N TYR A 17 9.89 9.83 -9.45
CA TYR A 17 9.30 9.85 -8.11
C TYR A 17 8.60 8.54 -7.80
N TYR A 18 8.77 8.05 -6.57
CA TYR A 18 8.27 6.74 -6.16
C TYR A 18 7.59 6.77 -4.79
N ILE A 19 6.66 5.83 -4.63
CA ILE A 19 5.99 5.52 -3.38
C ILE A 19 6.20 4.05 -3.10
N TYR A 20 6.76 3.73 -1.93
CA TYR A 20 6.75 2.39 -1.38
C TYR A 20 5.55 2.25 -0.46
N ASP A 21 4.62 1.37 -0.82
CA ASP A 21 3.46 1.02 0.00
C ASP A 21 3.80 -0.20 0.87
N VAL A 22 3.78 0.00 2.19
CA VAL A 22 4.24 -1.02 3.15
C VAL A 22 3.27 -2.20 3.23
N ASN A 23 1.97 -1.96 3.06
CA ASN A 23 0.97 -3.01 3.22
C ASN A 23 0.94 -3.96 2.02
N SER A 24 1.21 -3.42 0.83
CA SER A 24 1.28 -4.20 -0.42
C SER A 24 2.71 -4.61 -0.81
N ASN A 25 3.72 -4.19 -0.03
CA ASN A 25 5.14 -4.42 -0.31
C ASN A 25 5.52 -4.05 -1.76
N SER A 26 4.98 -2.93 -2.26
CA SER A 26 5.05 -2.56 -3.68
C SER A 26 5.67 -1.17 -3.86
N ILE A 27 6.50 -1.01 -4.90
CA ILE A 27 7.07 0.28 -5.31
C ILE A 27 6.30 0.76 -6.55
N ILE A 28 5.76 1.98 -6.46
CA ILE A 28 4.90 2.57 -7.47
C ILE A 28 5.56 3.85 -7.98
N SER A 29 5.80 3.96 -9.28
CA SER A 29 6.22 5.21 -9.91
C SER A 29 5.04 6.17 -9.99
N THR A 30 5.26 7.45 -9.73
CA THR A 30 4.20 8.45 -9.68
C THR A 30 4.65 9.80 -10.23
N SER A 31 3.70 10.71 -10.45
CA SER A 31 4.02 12.09 -10.85
C SER A 31 4.50 12.90 -9.65
N GLU A 32 5.21 13.99 -9.94
CA GLU A 32 5.71 14.91 -8.90
C GLU A 32 4.58 15.46 -8.00
N ASP A 33 3.41 15.75 -8.56
CA ASP A 33 2.27 16.29 -7.81
C ASP A 33 1.76 15.29 -6.75
N VAL A 34 1.60 14.02 -7.15
CA VAL A 34 1.15 12.95 -6.26
C VAL A 34 2.21 12.68 -5.20
N TYR A 35 3.49 12.67 -5.60
CA TYR A 35 4.62 12.54 -4.67
C TYR A 35 4.61 13.67 -3.62
N ASN A 36 4.47 14.91 -4.04
CA ASN A 36 4.45 16.07 -3.16
C ASN A 36 3.24 16.05 -2.22
N CYS A 37 2.07 15.62 -2.71
CA CYS A 37 0.89 15.41 -1.90
C CYS A 37 1.12 14.36 -0.80
N LEU A 38 1.68 13.20 -1.16
CA LEU A 38 1.89 12.10 -0.23
C LEU A 38 3.05 12.34 0.74
N LYS A 39 4.09 13.06 0.30
CA LYS A 39 5.20 13.50 1.16
C LYS A 39 4.72 14.45 2.26
N ASN A 40 3.79 15.34 1.92
CA ASN A 40 3.23 16.34 2.84
C ASN A 40 1.86 15.94 3.41
N LYS A 41 1.48 14.65 3.33
CA LYS A 41 0.15 14.14 3.69
C LYS A 41 -0.37 14.60 5.06
N ALA A 42 0.51 14.76 6.05
CA ALA A 42 0.13 15.19 7.40
C ALA A 42 -0.43 16.63 7.44
N LYS A 43 0.01 17.50 6.52
CA LYS A 43 -0.31 18.94 6.49
C LYS A 43 -1.35 19.31 5.43
N ILE A 44 -1.63 18.41 4.49
CA ILE A 44 -2.54 18.66 3.38
C ILE A 44 -3.99 18.35 3.78
N ASN A 45 -4.92 19.22 3.38
CA ASN A 45 -6.33 18.89 3.32
C ASN A 45 -6.66 18.42 1.91
N GLU A 46 -7.46 17.36 1.79
CA GLU A 46 -7.83 16.79 0.48
C GLU A 46 -8.57 17.80 -0.42
N LYS A 47 -9.16 18.87 0.16
CA LYS A 47 -9.83 19.96 -0.55
C LYS A 47 -8.87 20.90 -1.30
N ASP A 48 -7.60 20.93 -0.92
CA ASP A 48 -6.58 21.80 -1.51
C ASP A 48 -5.81 21.09 -2.64
N ILE A 49 -6.17 19.83 -2.94
CA ILE A 49 -5.53 19.02 -3.98
C ILE A 49 -6.19 19.31 -5.33
N SER A 50 -5.38 19.46 -6.37
CA SER A 50 -5.85 19.56 -7.77
C SER A 50 -6.72 18.36 -8.15
N VAL A 51 -7.76 18.59 -8.95
CA VAL A 51 -8.69 17.54 -9.43
C VAL A 51 -7.93 16.39 -10.10
N ASP A 52 -6.95 16.70 -10.96
CA ASP A 52 -6.14 15.68 -11.66
C ASP A 52 -5.29 14.83 -10.69
N THR A 53 -4.74 15.45 -9.65
CA THR A 53 -3.97 14.72 -8.63
C THR A 53 -4.88 13.85 -7.77
N LEU A 54 -6.09 14.33 -7.48
CA LEU A 54 -7.09 13.58 -6.72
C LEU A 54 -7.57 12.34 -7.49
N GLU A 55 -7.78 12.46 -8.80
CA GLU A 55 -8.12 11.31 -9.66
C GLU A 55 -7.02 10.25 -9.63
N LYS A 56 -5.75 10.63 -9.81
CA LYS A 56 -4.61 9.71 -9.71
C LYS A 56 -4.53 9.01 -8.34
N LEU A 57 -4.79 9.74 -7.26
CA LEU A 57 -4.86 9.17 -5.90
C LEU A 57 -6.01 8.18 -5.74
N ASN A 58 -7.15 8.44 -6.37
CA ASN A 58 -8.30 7.54 -6.35
C ASN A 58 -8.01 6.25 -7.13
N VAL A 59 -7.36 6.33 -8.29
CA VAL A 59 -6.91 5.13 -9.04
C VAL A 59 -5.99 4.26 -8.19
N LEU A 60 -5.07 4.87 -7.42
CA LEU A 60 -4.20 4.12 -6.50
C LEU A 60 -5.02 3.42 -5.40
N ARG A 61 -6.03 4.09 -4.85
CA ARG A 61 -6.91 3.52 -3.82
C ARG A 61 -7.76 2.36 -4.36
N GLU A 62 -8.31 2.51 -5.57
CA GLU A 62 -9.10 1.46 -6.22
C GLU A 62 -8.28 0.21 -6.51
N ASN A 63 -6.99 0.39 -6.84
CA ASN A 63 -6.03 -0.71 -6.99
C ASN A 63 -5.56 -1.33 -5.66
N GLY A 64 -6.08 -0.87 -4.52
CA GLY A 64 -5.77 -1.42 -3.20
C GLY A 64 -4.55 -0.83 -2.51
N PHE A 65 -3.96 0.24 -3.04
CA PHE A 65 -2.83 0.94 -2.41
C PHE A 65 -3.29 2.02 -1.43
N LEU A 66 -2.33 2.61 -0.70
CA LEU A 66 -2.52 3.70 0.25
C LEU A 66 -3.40 3.31 1.45
N SER A 67 -3.47 2.01 1.74
CA SER A 67 -4.22 1.50 2.88
C SER A 67 -3.59 1.96 4.21
N SER A 68 -4.44 2.24 5.19
CA SER A 68 -4.07 2.46 6.60
C SER A 68 -4.10 1.18 7.42
N LYS A 69 -4.62 0.08 6.85
CA LYS A 69 -4.75 -1.20 7.54
C LYS A 69 -3.39 -1.89 7.60
N ARG A 70 -2.73 -1.74 8.75
CA ARG A 70 -1.46 -2.43 9.02
C ARG A 70 -1.69 -3.93 9.15
N MET A 71 -0.90 -4.72 8.43
CA MET A 71 -0.84 -6.17 8.58
C MET A 71 -0.46 -6.53 10.02
N LYS A 72 -1.22 -7.43 10.65
CA LYS A 72 -1.01 -7.86 12.05
C LYS A 72 -0.39 -9.25 12.15
N THR A 73 -0.75 -10.13 11.23
CA THR A 73 -0.32 -11.53 11.21
C THR A 73 0.12 -11.89 9.80
N ILE A 74 1.19 -12.68 9.72
CA ILE A 74 1.65 -13.34 8.49
C ILE A 74 1.53 -14.83 8.76
N GLU A 75 0.79 -15.54 7.91
CA GLU A 75 0.57 -16.97 8.04
C GLU A 75 1.02 -17.66 6.76
N HIS A 76 1.57 -18.87 6.90
CA HIS A 76 1.87 -19.71 5.75
C HIS A 76 0.54 -20.13 5.08
N PRO A 77 0.45 -20.22 3.73
CA PRO A 77 -0.80 -20.62 3.06
C PRO A 77 -1.35 -21.98 3.54
N ALA A 78 -0.46 -22.88 3.96
CA ALA A 78 -0.85 -24.18 4.50
C ALA A 78 -1.39 -24.13 5.93
N THR A 79 -1.28 -23.02 6.68
CA THR A 79 -1.67 -22.93 8.10
C THR A 79 -3.10 -23.41 8.33
N GLU A 80 -4.04 -23.04 7.46
CA GLU A 80 -5.45 -23.45 7.56
C GLU A 80 -5.64 -24.96 7.34
N LEU A 81 -4.80 -25.57 6.49
CA LEU A 81 -4.86 -26.98 6.13
C LEU A 81 -3.98 -27.87 7.03
N MET A 82 -3.10 -27.28 7.85
CA MET A 82 -2.22 -28.01 8.77
C MET A 82 -2.96 -29.02 9.66
N PRO A 83 -4.12 -28.69 10.28
CA PRO A 83 -4.86 -29.65 11.09
C PRO A 83 -5.29 -30.88 10.29
N PHE A 84 -5.69 -30.70 9.03
CA PHE A 84 -6.09 -31.78 8.14
C PHE A 84 -4.90 -32.65 7.74
N TYR A 85 -3.76 -32.06 7.41
CA TYR A 85 -2.55 -32.81 7.03
C TYR A 85 -2.05 -33.68 8.18
N ILE A 86 -2.01 -33.15 9.40
CA ILE A 86 -1.62 -33.89 10.60
C ILE A 86 -2.57 -35.06 10.87
N LYS A 87 -3.89 -34.81 10.78
CA LYS A 87 -4.91 -35.84 11.02
C LYS A 87 -4.78 -37.03 10.07
N ASN A 88 -4.48 -36.78 8.81
CA ASN A 88 -4.42 -37.82 7.77
C ASN A 88 -3.00 -38.35 7.50
N ARG A 89 -2.00 -37.90 8.27
CA ARG A 89 -0.59 -38.24 8.06
C ARG A 89 -0.12 -37.98 6.61
N MET A 90 -0.64 -36.91 6.03
CA MET A 90 -0.25 -36.47 4.69
C MET A 90 1.09 -35.76 4.79
N ASN A 91 2.07 -36.22 4.00
CA ASN A 91 3.33 -35.50 3.87
C ASN A 91 3.16 -34.41 2.81
N VAL A 92 3.54 -33.18 3.14
CA VAL A 92 3.33 -32.00 2.27
C VAL A 92 4.66 -31.41 1.78
N PHE A 93 5.78 -32.08 2.07
CA PHE A 93 7.13 -31.74 1.63
C PHE A 93 7.96 -33.01 1.38
#